data_AF-W0Q6Y5-F1
#
_entry.id   AF-W0Q6Y5-F1
#
_cell.length_a   1.000
_cell.length_b   1.000
_cell.length_c   1.000
_cell.angle_alpha   90.00
_cell.angle_beta   90.00
_cell.angle_gamma   90.00
#
_symmetry.space_group_name_H-M   'P 1'
#
loop_
_entity.id
_entity.type
_entity.pdbx_description
1 polymer ?
#
loop_
_entity_poly.entity_id
_entity_poly.type
_entity_poly.pdbx_seq_one_letter_code
_entity_poly.pdbx_strand_id
1 'polypeptide(L)'
;MKKLSLAVLATFALAACTADVYSDKGNATVLSSKEVSPEVVELTIQRDNGEVVTLTREYDAHAAVGARIHLADEIQKQDSDVKTIRRYEFK
;
A
#
# COMPACT_ATOMS: atom_id res chain seq x y z
N MET A 1 -37.61 19.99 -14.29
CA MET A 1 -36.38 19.19 -14.46
C MET A 1 -35.26 19.91 -13.71
N LYS A 2 -34.41 19.38 -12.84
CA LYS A 2 -34.25 18.13 -12.10
C LYS A 2 -33.75 18.58 -10.72
N LYS A 3 -34.37 18.12 -9.64
CA LYS A 3 -33.85 18.30 -8.27
C LYS A 3 -32.62 17.39 -8.19
N LEU A 4 -31.43 17.92 -8.48
CA LEU A 4 -30.19 17.16 -8.38
C LEU A 4 -29.90 16.99 -6.89
N SER A 5 -30.25 15.81 -6.41
CA SER A 5 -30.15 15.38 -5.02
C SER A 5 -28.78 15.70 -4.42
N LEU A 6 -28.83 16.54 -3.39
CA LEU A 6 -27.73 16.81 -2.44
C LEU A 6 -27.10 15.53 -1.87
N ALA A 7 -27.84 14.40 -1.93
CA ALA A 7 -27.39 13.07 -1.52
C ALA A 7 -26.18 12.52 -2.29
N VAL A 8 -25.92 12.98 -3.53
CA VAL A 8 -24.76 12.49 -4.32
C VAL A 8 -23.45 13.14 -3.86
N LEU A 9 -23.47 14.34 -3.25
CA LEU A 9 -22.25 14.97 -2.74
C LEU A 9 -21.73 14.28 -1.47
N ALA A 10 -22.63 13.73 -0.65
CA ALA A 10 -22.26 13.11 0.63
C ALA A 10 -21.52 11.78 0.49
N THR A 11 -21.69 11.05 -0.62
CA THR A 11 -21.03 9.75 -0.83
C THR A 11 -19.55 9.88 -1.20
N PHE A 12 -19.10 11.02 -1.72
CA PHE A 12 -17.68 11.26 -2.01
C PHE A 12 -16.86 11.61 -0.75
N ALA A 13 -17.49 12.20 0.27
CA ALA A 13 -16.79 12.58 1.51
C ALA A 13 -16.34 11.34 2.32
N LEU A 14 -17.14 10.27 2.33
CA LEU A 14 -16.81 9.03 3.06
C LEU A 14 -15.64 8.28 2.43
N ALA A 15 -15.55 8.24 1.09
CA ALA A 15 -14.43 7.60 0.39
C ALA A 15 -13.10 8.33 0.66
N ALA A 16 -13.11 9.67 0.72
CA ALA A 16 -11.94 10.49 1.02
C ALA A 16 -11.39 10.27 2.44
N CYS A 17 -12.26 10.10 3.45
CA CYS A 17 -11.82 9.81 4.81
C CYS A 17 -11.21 8.42 4.97
N THR A 18 -11.60 7.43 4.16
CA THR A 18 -10.96 6.11 4.21
C THR A 18 -9.54 6.13 3.64
N ALA A 19 -9.27 6.95 2.62
CA ALA A 19 -7.91 7.06 2.07
C ALA A 19 -6.91 7.65 3.10
N ASP A 20 -7.35 8.66 3.85
CA ASP A 20 -6.57 9.33 4.89
C ASP A 20 -6.18 8.36 6.03
N VAL A 21 -7.13 7.57 6.53
CA VAL A 21 -6.91 6.62 7.65
C VAL A 21 -5.91 5.50 7.30
N TYR A 22 -5.71 5.18 6.02
CA TYR A 22 -4.77 4.12 5.59
C TYR A 22 -3.48 4.64 4.95
N SER A 23 -3.45 5.91 4.50
CA SER A 23 -2.24 6.55 3.98
C SER A 23 -1.12 6.55 5.04
N ASP A 24 -1.49 6.81 6.29
CA ASP A 24 -0.53 6.95 7.41
C ASP A 24 -0.13 5.64 8.06
N LYS A 25 -0.66 4.49 7.61
CA LYS A 25 -0.40 3.20 8.26
C LYS A 25 0.87 2.50 7.81
N GLY A 26 1.66 3.08 6.91
CA GLY A 26 2.96 2.55 6.48
C GLY A 26 4.04 3.62 6.62
N ASN A 27 5.31 3.23 6.53
CA ASN A 27 6.45 4.16 6.46
C ASN A 27 7.12 4.15 5.06
N ALA A 28 6.53 3.42 4.11
CA ALA A 28 7.03 3.29 2.76
C ALA A 28 5.93 2.90 1.76
N THR A 29 6.19 3.15 0.49
CA THR A 29 5.29 2.91 -0.66
C THR A 29 5.96 1.99 -1.66
N VAL A 30 5.25 0.97 -2.13
CA VAL A 30 5.72 0.09 -3.21
C VAL A 30 5.66 0.86 -4.54
N LEU A 31 6.81 1.07 -5.18
CA LEU A 31 6.93 1.75 -6.47
C LEU A 31 6.81 0.79 -7.65
N SER A 32 7.39 -0.41 -7.51
CA SER A 32 7.34 -1.44 -8.53
C SER A 32 7.34 -2.83 -7.91
N SER A 33 6.79 -3.78 -8.65
CA SER A 33 6.82 -5.20 -8.33
C SER A 33 7.21 -5.96 -9.58
N LYS A 34 8.19 -6.85 -9.46
CA LYS A 34 8.68 -7.71 -10.53
C LYS A 34 8.63 -9.15 -10.05
N GLU A 35 7.95 -9.99 -10.82
CA GLU A 35 7.93 -11.43 -10.57
C GLU A 35 9.31 -12.04 -10.81
N VAL A 36 9.84 -12.74 -9.80
CA VAL A 36 11.08 -13.52 -9.89
C VAL A 36 10.74 -15.00 -10.05
N SER A 37 9.70 -15.45 -9.35
CA SER A 37 9.09 -16.78 -9.48
C SER A 37 7.60 -16.69 -9.10
N PRO A 38 6.79 -17.75 -9.28
CA PRO A 38 5.36 -17.74 -8.94
C PRO A 38 5.04 -17.36 -7.49
N GLU A 39 6.00 -17.53 -6.58
CA GLU A 39 5.86 -17.28 -5.14
C GLU A 39 6.75 -16.14 -4.64
N VAL A 40 7.63 -15.58 -5.49
CA VAL A 40 8.63 -14.59 -5.08
C VAL A 40 8.60 -13.37 -5.99
N VAL A 41 8.51 -12.20 -5.37
CA VAL A 41 8.56 -10.91 -6.06
C VAL A 41 9.73 -10.07 -5.55
N GLU A 42 10.33 -9.33 -6.47
CA GLU A 42 11.23 -8.23 -6.16
C GLU A 42 10.40 -6.95 -6.11
N LEU A 43 10.45 -6.25 -4.98
CA LEU A 43 9.77 -4.98 -4.78
C LEU A 43 10.81 -3.85 -4.74
N THR A 44 10.55 -2.79 -5.50
CA THR A 44 11.19 -1.50 -5.28
C THR A 44 10.26 -0.64 -4.44
N ILE A 45 10.78 -0.15 -3.32
CA ILE A 45 10.01 0.49 -2.26
C ILE A 45 10.66 1.81 -1.93
N GLN A 46 9.85 2.85 -1.76
CA GLN A 46 10.30 4.17 -1.34
C GLN A 46 9.81 4.46 0.08
N ARG A 47 10.73 4.65 1.01
CA ARG A 47 10.45 5.14 2.35
C ARG A 47 10.04 6.61 2.32
N ASP A 48 9.34 7.05 3.36
CA ASP A 48 8.88 8.44 3.48
C ASP A 48 10.03 9.45 3.64
N ASN A 49 11.20 8.99 4.08
CA ASN A 49 12.43 9.79 4.11
C ASN A 49 13.05 9.99 2.71
N GLY A 50 12.46 9.42 1.66
CA GLY A 50 12.94 9.48 0.27
C GLY A 50 13.90 8.36 -0.13
N GLU A 51 14.32 7.50 0.80
CA GLU A 51 15.19 6.35 0.52
C GLU A 51 14.46 5.32 -0.35
N VAL A 52 15.12 4.84 -1.41
CA VAL A 52 14.60 3.79 -2.27
C VAL A 52 15.37 2.50 -2.02
N VAL A 53 14.64 1.44 -1.71
CA VAL A 53 15.17 0.12 -1.37
C VAL A 53 14.57 -0.91 -2.31
N THR A 54 15.39 -1.82 -2.81
CA THR A 54 14.94 -3.02 -3.52
C THR A 54 15.18 -4.23 -2.65
N LEU A 55 14.16 -5.07 -2.48
CA LEU A 55 14.21 -6.32 -1.71
C LEU A 55 13.36 -7.39 -2.36
N THR A 56 13.66 -8.64 -2.04
CA THR A 56 12.91 -9.81 -2.49
C THR A 56 12.06 -10.34 -1.36
N ARG A 57 10.83 -10.74 -1.70
CA ARG A 57 9.83 -11.13 -0.72
C ARG A 57 8.84 -12.17 -1.27
N GLU A 58 8.12 -12.87 -0.39
CA GLU A 58 7.06 -13.79 -0.82
C GLU A 58 5.89 -12.99 -1.43
N TYR A 59 5.28 -13.53 -2.48
CA TYR A 59 4.16 -12.88 -3.16
C TYR A 59 3.00 -12.65 -2.18
N ASP A 60 2.60 -11.38 -2.07
CA ASP A 60 1.45 -10.96 -1.27
C ASP A 60 0.59 -10.01 -2.10
N ALA A 61 -0.66 -10.41 -2.36
CA ALA A 61 -1.61 -9.62 -3.13
C ALA A 61 -1.89 -8.23 -2.52
N HIS A 62 -1.66 -8.06 -1.21
CA HIS A 62 -1.84 -6.78 -0.53
C HIS A 62 -0.64 -5.83 -0.70
N ALA A 63 0.52 -6.36 -1.14
CA ALA A 63 1.76 -5.60 -1.36
C ALA A 63 1.92 -5.18 -2.83
N ALA A 64 0.82 -4.76 -3.46
CA ALA A 64 0.81 -4.31 -4.85
C ALA A 64 1.45 -2.92 -5.01
N VAL A 65 1.73 -2.53 -6.25
CA VAL A 65 2.23 -1.18 -6.58
C VAL A 65 1.26 -0.12 -6.07
N GLY A 66 1.80 0.90 -5.39
CA GLY A 66 1.03 1.95 -4.72
C GLY A 66 0.55 1.57 -3.31
N ALA A 67 0.73 0.32 -2.86
CA ALA A 67 0.43 -0.06 -1.49
C ALA A 67 1.42 0.59 -0.50
N ARG A 68 0.89 0.93 0.67
CA ARG A 68 1.69 1.33 1.83
C ARG A 68 2.08 0.09 2.61
N ILE A 69 3.33 0.04 3.05
CA ILE A 69 3.91 -1.07 3.81
C ILE A 69 4.77 -0.53 4.95
N HIS A 70 5.05 -1.38 5.94
CA HIS A 70 6.05 -1.10 6.96
C HIS A 70 7.36 -1.76 6.59
N LEU A 71 8.42 -0.96 6.49
CA LEU A 71 9.80 -1.41 6.44
C LEU A 71 10.40 -1.38 7.83
N ALA A 72 11.14 -2.43 8.20
CA ALA A 72 12.01 -2.41 9.36
C ALA A 72 13.05 -1.28 9.22
N ASP A 73 13.51 -0.72 10.34
CA ASP A 73 14.49 0.38 10.34
C ASP A 73 15.84 -0.08 9.76
N GLU A 74 16.27 -1.28 10.13
CA GLU A 74 17.45 -1.96 9.60
C GLU A 74 17.04 -2.91 8.46
N ILE A 75 17.58 -2.70 7.26
CA ILE A 75 17.26 -3.48 6.07
C ILE A 75 18.29 -4.59 5.88
N GLN A 76 17.86 -5.85 5.99
CA GLN A 76 18.64 -7.03 5.58
C GLN A 76 18.31 -7.51 4.15
N LYS A 77 17.37 -6.83 3.48
CA LYS A 77 16.82 -7.13 2.15
C LYS A 77 16.09 -8.48 2.09
N GLN A 78 15.40 -8.84 3.17
CA GLN A 78 14.64 -10.08 3.30
C GLN A 78 13.14 -9.80 3.39
N ASP A 79 12.29 -10.82 3.16
CA ASP A 79 10.83 -10.70 3.28
C ASP A 79 10.41 -10.17 4.67
N SER A 80 11.11 -10.59 5.73
CA SER A 80 10.87 -10.15 7.10
C SER A 80 11.00 -8.64 7.32
N ASP A 81 11.72 -7.95 6.44
CA ASP A 81 11.91 -6.52 6.52
C ASP A 81 10.67 -5.76 6.03
N VAL A 82 9.70 -6.45 5.42
CA VAL A 82 8.47 -5.88 4.90
C VAL A 82 7.26 -6.49 5.57
N LYS A 83 6.45 -5.64 6.19
CA LYS A 83 5.15 -6.01 6.72
C LYS A 83 4.06 -5.29 5.94
N THR A 84 3.25 -6.06 5.22
CA THR A 84 2.11 -5.54 4.47
C THR A 84 1.00 -5.09 5.41
N ILE A 85 0.43 -3.92 5.12
CA ILE A 85 -0.76 -3.45 5.83
C ILE A 85 -1.95 -4.19 5.22
N ARG A 86 -2.49 -5.17 5.95
CA ARG A 86 -3.75 -5.81 5.56
C ARG A 86 -4.87 -4.80 5.72
N ARG A 87 -5.43 -4.33 4.60
CA ARG A 87 -6.73 -3.65 4.62
C ARG A 87 -7.77 -4.71 4.99
N TYR A 88 -8.50 -4.50 6.09
CA TYR A 88 -9.66 -5.34 6.38
C TYR A 88 -10.62 -5.19 5.21
N GLU A 89 -10.78 -6.24 4.42
CA GLU A 89 -11.85 -6.32 3.43
C GLU A 89 -13.17 -6.26 4.21
N PHE A 90 -13.92 -5.18 4.02
CA PHE A 90 -15.29 -5.11 4.51
C PHE A 90 -16.06 -6.24 3.80
N LYS A 91 -16.37 -7.31 4.55
CA LYS A 91 -17.32 -8.35 4.13
C LYS A 91 -18.72 -7.79 4.01
#